data_AF-A0A921IT01-F1
#
_entry.id   AF-A0A921IT01-F1
#
_cell.length_a   1.000
_cell.length_b   1.000
_cell.length_c   1.000
_cell.angle_alpha   90.00
_cell.angle_beta   90.00
_cell.angle_gamma   90.00
#
_symmetry.space_group_name_H-M   'P 1'
#
loop_
_entity.id
_entity.type
_entity.pdbx_description
1 polymer ?
#
loop_
_entity_poly.entity_id
_entity_poly.type
_entity_poly.pdbx_seq_one_letter_code
_entity_poly.pdbx_strand_id
1 'polypeptide(L)'
;MANRTFTSEERAYLESLPAVAAVGDDTISYAPEFRNACMERYYAGESPAAIFREAGLDPAFIGYKRIERCIARWRGPKDPASSTSDIKVAAEQRDIRQQNRDLKTRVAALQGLVELADARNIHVVRKSLRFELIDRLHEEDPDFAISTACEELGVSVGGYYRWRNARGE
;
A
#
# COMPACT_ATOMS: atom_id res chain seq x y z
N MET A 1 6.04 -28.43 -17.07
CA MET A 1 6.14 -28.77 -15.63
C MET A 1 5.20 -29.92 -15.36
N ALA A 2 5.64 -30.97 -14.69
CA ALA A 2 4.79 -32.12 -14.37
C ALA A 2 3.73 -31.71 -13.32
N ASN A 3 2.45 -31.84 -13.64
CA ASN A 3 1.41 -31.76 -12.62
C ASN A 3 1.53 -33.00 -11.71
N ARG A 4 1.34 -32.81 -10.40
CA ARG A 4 1.16 -33.93 -9.47
C ARG A 4 -0.11 -34.69 -9.86
N THR A 5 0.04 -36.00 -10.02
CA THR A 5 -1.08 -36.93 -10.19
C THR A 5 -1.66 -37.27 -8.81
N PHE A 6 -2.98 -37.27 -8.69
CA PHE A 6 -3.69 -37.68 -7.49
C PHE A 6 -3.74 -39.20 -7.36
N THR A 7 -3.57 -39.72 -6.16
CA THR A 7 -3.80 -41.15 -5.89
C THR A 7 -5.29 -41.49 -5.96
N SER A 8 -5.64 -42.77 -6.07
CA SER A 8 -7.06 -43.18 -6.07
C SER A 8 -7.78 -42.78 -4.78
N GLU A 9 -7.10 -42.82 -3.63
CA GLU A 9 -7.66 -42.39 -2.35
C GLU A 9 -7.88 -40.86 -2.31
N GLU A 10 -6.91 -40.08 -2.81
CA GLU A 10 -7.02 -38.62 -2.90
C GLU A 10 -8.17 -38.19 -3.82
N ARG A 11 -8.37 -38.91 -4.94
CA ARG A 11 -9.49 -38.66 -5.85
C ARG A 11 -10.83 -38.98 -5.19
N ALA A 12 -10.95 -40.12 -4.52
CA ALA A 12 -12.17 -40.49 -3.80
C ALA A 12 -12.52 -39.46 -2.70
N TYR A 13 -11.53 -38.95 -1.98
CA TYR A 13 -11.72 -37.86 -1.03
C TYR A 13 -12.21 -36.58 -1.73
N LEU A 14 -11.52 -36.13 -2.78
CA LEU A 14 -11.89 -34.92 -3.49
C LEU A 14 -13.29 -35.00 -4.13
N GLU A 15 -13.67 -36.15 -4.68
CA GLU A 15 -15.00 -36.40 -5.26
C GLU A 15 -16.12 -36.40 -4.21
N SER A 16 -15.81 -36.66 -2.94
CA SER A 16 -16.78 -36.60 -1.85
C SER A 16 -17.17 -35.16 -1.47
N LEU A 17 -16.38 -34.16 -1.89
CA LEU A 17 -16.60 -32.76 -1.52
C LEU A 17 -17.66 -32.11 -2.41
N PRO A 18 -18.64 -31.37 -1.85
CA PRO A 18 -19.68 -30.69 -2.64
C PRO A 18 -19.11 -29.57 -3.53
N ALA A 19 -17.89 -29.10 -3.24
CA ALA A 19 -17.21 -28.09 -4.05
C ALA A 19 -16.62 -28.65 -5.36
N VAL A 20 -16.59 -29.97 -5.53
CA VAL A 20 -15.95 -30.68 -6.64
C VAL A 20 -17.01 -31.36 -7.49
N ALA A 21 -16.95 -31.11 -8.80
CA ALA A 21 -17.83 -31.73 -9.78
C ALA A 21 -17.25 -33.04 -10.35
N ALA A 22 -15.93 -33.10 -10.54
CA ALA A 22 -15.23 -34.30 -11.00
C ALA A 22 -13.72 -34.19 -10.75
N VAL A 23 -13.03 -35.32 -10.61
CA VAL A 23 -11.58 -35.36 -10.42
C VAL A 23 -10.94 -36.27 -11.46
N GLY A 24 -10.04 -35.70 -12.27
CA GLY A 24 -9.17 -36.45 -13.16
C GLY A 24 -7.85 -36.83 -12.48
N ASP A 25 -6.95 -37.44 -13.22
CA ASP A 25 -5.65 -37.87 -12.69
C ASP A 25 -4.82 -36.70 -12.15
N ASP A 26 -4.88 -35.51 -12.75
CA ASP A 26 -4.13 -34.32 -12.31
C ASP A 26 -5.00 -33.03 -12.22
N THR A 27 -6.29 -33.16 -12.53
CA THR A 27 -7.22 -32.06 -12.78
C THR A 27 -8.41 -32.16 -11.84
N ILE A 28 -8.86 -31.01 -11.33
CA ILE A 28 -10.07 -30.90 -10.51
C ILE A 28 -11.04 -29.99 -11.26
N SER A 29 -12.24 -30.50 -11.51
CA SER A 29 -13.38 -29.74 -12.02
C SER A 29 -14.21 -29.29 -10.82
N TYR A 30 -14.39 -27.98 -10.66
CA TYR A 30 -15.13 -27.41 -9.53
C TYR A 30 -16.61 -27.27 -9.87
N ALA A 31 -17.46 -27.43 -8.85
CA ALA A 31 -18.89 -27.19 -8.97
C ALA A 31 -19.16 -25.72 -9.36
N PRO A 32 -20.08 -25.44 -10.31
CA PRO A 32 -20.46 -24.08 -10.67
C PRO A 32 -20.91 -23.23 -9.47
N GLU A 33 -21.63 -23.84 -8.54
CA GLU A 33 -22.14 -23.22 -7.32
C GLU A 33 -21.00 -22.77 -6.42
N PHE A 34 -20.01 -23.65 -6.20
CA PHE A 34 -18.81 -23.31 -5.45
C PHE A 34 -18.00 -22.21 -6.12
N ARG A 35 -17.81 -22.26 -7.44
CA ARG A 35 -17.14 -21.19 -8.19
C ARG A 35 -17.81 -19.84 -7.96
N ASN A 36 -19.14 -19.78 -8.08
CA ASN A 36 -19.89 -18.53 -7.94
C ASN A 36 -19.78 -17.96 -6.52
N ALA A 37 -20.04 -18.79 -5.51
CA ALA A 37 -19.92 -18.40 -4.10
C ALA A 37 -18.47 -17.99 -3.75
N CYS A 38 -17.47 -18.70 -4.29
CA CYS A 38 -16.08 -18.36 -4.09
C CYS A 38 -15.72 -17.00 -4.69
N MET A 39 -16.18 -16.71 -5.91
CA MET A 39 -15.90 -15.42 -6.55
C MET A 39 -16.62 -14.26 -5.85
N GLU A 40 -17.84 -14.47 -5.36
CA GLU A 40 -18.58 -13.48 -4.56
C GLU A 40 -17.81 -13.11 -3.28
N ARG A 41 -17.41 -14.11 -2.49
CA ARG A 41 -16.60 -13.91 -1.26
C ARG A 41 -15.22 -13.31 -1.55
N TYR A 42 -14.58 -13.73 -2.64
CA TYR A 42 -13.31 -13.17 -3.08
C TYR A 42 -13.44 -11.67 -3.40
N TYR A 43 -14.50 -11.26 -4.10
CA TYR A 43 -14.76 -9.84 -4.37
C TYR A 43 -15.15 -9.05 -3.12
N ALA A 44 -15.72 -9.71 -2.11
CA ALA A 44 -15.92 -9.14 -0.78
C ALA A 44 -14.62 -9.00 0.05
N GLY A 45 -13.47 -9.44 -0.48
CA GLY A 45 -12.15 -9.28 0.12
C GLY A 45 -11.65 -10.50 0.91
N GLU A 46 -12.38 -11.61 0.90
CA GLU A 46 -11.95 -12.83 1.58
C GLU A 46 -10.81 -13.52 0.82
N SER A 47 -9.90 -14.15 1.58
CA SER A 47 -8.77 -14.88 0.99
C SER A 47 -9.23 -16.14 0.24
N PRO A 48 -8.85 -16.33 -1.03
CA PRO A 48 -9.16 -17.56 -1.76
C PRO A 48 -8.70 -18.83 -1.04
N ALA A 49 -7.55 -18.78 -0.37
CA ALA A 49 -7.03 -19.92 0.38
C ALA A 49 -7.92 -20.29 1.57
N ALA A 50 -8.57 -19.31 2.21
CA ALA A 50 -9.52 -19.55 3.30
C ALA A 50 -10.82 -20.17 2.76
N ILE A 51 -11.38 -19.61 1.69
CA ILE A 51 -12.61 -20.10 1.06
C ILE A 51 -12.45 -21.56 0.60
N PHE A 52 -11.33 -21.90 -0.04
CA PHE A 52 -11.04 -23.26 -0.46
C PHE A 52 -10.85 -24.21 0.72
N ARG A 53 -10.15 -23.78 1.78
CA ARG A 53 -9.96 -24.60 2.98
C ARG A 53 -11.30 -24.94 3.65
N GLU A 54 -12.20 -23.96 3.78
CA GLU A 54 -13.55 -24.17 4.34
C GLU A 54 -14.36 -25.18 3.53
N ALA A 55 -14.13 -25.25 2.22
CA ALA A 55 -14.75 -26.23 1.33
C ALA A 55 -14.08 -27.62 1.34
N GLY A 56 -13.12 -27.87 2.23
CA GLY A 56 -12.37 -29.13 2.31
C GLY A 56 -11.21 -29.25 1.32
N LEU A 57 -10.93 -28.18 0.55
CA LEU A 57 -9.88 -28.10 -0.47
C LEU A 57 -8.65 -27.38 0.09
N ASP A 58 -7.98 -27.98 1.09
CA ASP A 58 -6.86 -27.33 1.79
C ASP A 58 -5.73 -26.94 0.81
N PRO A 59 -5.27 -25.68 0.79
CA PRO A 59 -4.13 -25.23 -0.01
C PRO A 59 -2.85 -26.06 0.17
N ALA A 60 -2.61 -26.65 1.33
CA ALA A 60 -1.48 -27.55 1.58
C ALA A 60 -1.63 -28.90 0.86
N PHE A 61 -2.87 -29.34 0.63
CA PHE A 61 -3.19 -30.58 -0.06
C PHE A 61 -3.27 -30.40 -1.58
N ILE A 62 -4.09 -29.46 -2.07
CA ILE A 62 -4.32 -29.23 -3.51
C ILE A 62 -3.30 -28.30 -4.17
N GLY A 63 -2.57 -27.52 -3.36
CA GLY A 63 -1.54 -26.58 -3.76
C GLY A 63 -2.03 -25.13 -3.93
N TYR A 64 -1.35 -24.17 -3.29
CA TYR A 64 -1.61 -22.73 -3.40
C TYR A 64 -1.66 -22.22 -4.86
N LYS A 65 -0.72 -22.68 -5.70
CA LYS A 65 -0.67 -22.29 -7.13
C LYS A 65 -1.87 -22.80 -7.93
N ARG A 66 -2.57 -23.85 -7.47
CA ARG A 66 -3.80 -24.31 -8.13
C ARG A 66 -4.92 -23.32 -7.84
N ILE A 67 -5.05 -22.87 -6.59
CA ILE A 67 -6.05 -21.89 -6.15
C ILE A 67 -5.85 -20.55 -6.88
N GLU A 68 -4.62 -20.00 -6.88
CA GLU A 68 -4.29 -18.75 -7.59
C GLU A 68 -4.73 -18.79 -9.06
N ARG A 69 -4.41 -19.90 -9.77
CA ARG A 69 -4.77 -20.08 -11.18
C ARG A 69 -6.28 -20.21 -11.40
N CYS A 70 -7.00 -20.85 -10.46
CA CYS A 70 -8.45 -20.94 -10.54
C CYS A 70 -9.09 -19.56 -10.44
N ILE A 71 -8.68 -18.76 -9.46
CA ILE A 71 -9.17 -17.38 -9.28
C ILE A 71 -8.83 -16.52 -10.50
N ALA A 72 -7.59 -16.58 -10.99
CA ALA A 72 -7.18 -15.82 -12.18
C ALA A 72 -8.02 -16.19 -13.41
N ARG A 73 -8.29 -17.49 -13.62
CA ARG A 73 -9.14 -17.97 -14.70
C ARG A 73 -10.60 -17.55 -14.53
N TRP A 74 -11.14 -17.62 -13.31
CA TRP A 74 -12.54 -17.31 -13.02
C TRP A 74 -12.86 -15.83 -13.01
N ARG A 75 -11.90 -14.99 -12.61
CA ARG A 75 -11.94 -13.52 -12.78
C ARG A 75 -12.00 -13.12 -14.26
N GLY A 76 -11.61 -14.03 -15.16
CA GLY A 76 -11.51 -13.77 -16.59
C GLY A 76 -10.20 -13.06 -16.95
N PRO A 77 -10.02 -12.68 -18.23
CA PRO A 77 -8.90 -11.82 -18.63
C PRO A 77 -8.88 -10.61 -17.71
N LYS A 78 -7.68 -10.18 -17.25
CA LYS A 78 -7.55 -8.87 -16.62
C LYS A 78 -8.06 -7.85 -17.63
N ASP A 79 -9.25 -7.33 -17.37
CA ASP A 79 -9.79 -6.24 -18.17
C ASP A 79 -8.73 -5.12 -18.13
N PRO A 80 -8.22 -4.64 -19.27
CA PRO A 80 -7.22 -3.56 -19.28
C PRO A 80 -7.71 -2.36 -18.45
N ALA A 81 -9.03 -2.14 -18.39
CA ALA A 81 -9.66 -1.16 -17.51
C ALA A 81 -9.36 -1.37 -16.01
N SER A 82 -9.32 -2.62 -15.53
CA SER A 82 -8.99 -2.96 -14.14
C SER A 82 -7.50 -2.75 -13.82
N SER A 83 -6.61 -2.97 -14.78
CA SER A 83 -5.19 -2.66 -14.57
C SER A 83 -4.94 -1.14 -14.61
N THR A 84 -5.68 -0.42 -15.45
CA THR A 84 -5.66 1.05 -15.48
C THR A 84 -6.22 1.66 -14.20
N SER A 85 -7.29 1.09 -13.61
CA SER A 85 -7.81 1.56 -12.32
C SER A 85 -6.80 1.38 -11.20
N ASP A 86 -6.14 0.22 -11.13
CA ASP A 86 -5.10 -0.05 -10.13
C ASP A 86 -3.94 0.96 -10.23
N ILE A 87 -3.52 1.30 -11.46
CA ILE A 87 -2.47 2.32 -11.70
C ILE A 87 -2.94 3.71 -11.28
N LYS A 88 -4.19 4.09 -11.59
CA LYS A 88 -4.76 5.39 -11.18
C LYS A 88 -4.84 5.52 -9.67
N VAL A 89 -5.33 4.48 -8.98
CA VAL A 89 -5.39 4.45 -7.52
C VAL A 89 -4.00 4.56 -6.91
N ALA A 90 -2.99 3.87 -7.46
CA ALA A 90 -1.62 3.99 -6.99
C ALA A 90 -1.02 5.39 -7.21
N ALA A 91 -1.35 6.06 -8.32
CA ALA A 91 -0.91 7.42 -8.60
C ALA A 91 -1.56 8.43 -7.63
N GLU A 92 -2.87 8.31 -7.42
CA GLU A 92 -3.63 9.14 -6.47
C GLU A 92 -3.12 8.96 -5.03
N GLN A 93 -2.86 7.73 -4.61
CA GLN A 93 -2.27 7.46 -3.30
C GLN A 93 -0.88 8.08 -3.12
N ARG A 94 -0.06 8.14 -4.17
CA ARG A 94 1.25 8.83 -4.13
C ARG A 94 1.07 10.33 -3.98
N ASP A 95 0.13 10.92 -4.71
CA ASP A 95 -0.18 12.34 -4.64
C ASP A 95 -0.66 12.73 -3.23
N ILE A 96 -1.61 11.97 -2.67
CA ILE A 96 -2.11 12.18 -1.30
C ILE A 96 -0.97 12.07 -0.27
N ARG A 97 -0.05 11.12 -0.41
CA ARG A 97 1.11 10.99 0.48
C ARG A 97 2.04 12.21 0.39
N GLN A 98 2.29 12.70 -0.82
CA GLN A 98 3.09 13.90 -1.03
C GLN A 98 2.42 15.12 -0.41
N GLN A 99 1.11 15.30 -0.63
CA GLN A 99 0.33 16.37 -0.01
C GLN A 99 0.36 16.30 1.52
N ASN A 100 0.21 15.11 2.11
CA ASN A 100 0.28 14.92 3.56
C ASN A 100 1.67 15.29 4.12
N ARG A 101 2.74 14.95 3.40
CA ARG A 101 4.12 15.34 3.77
C ARG A 101 4.30 16.86 3.74
N ASP A 102 3.79 17.52 2.71
CA ASP A 102 3.86 18.97 2.59
C ASP A 102 3.01 19.65 3.67
N LEU A 103 1.77 19.20 3.90
CA LEU A 103 0.92 19.71 4.98
C LEU A 103 1.57 19.56 6.35
N LYS A 104 2.17 18.39 6.63
CA LYS A 104 2.92 18.16 7.89
C LYS A 104 4.06 19.17 8.04
N THR A 105 4.81 19.42 6.97
CA THR A 105 5.91 20.40 6.95
C THR A 105 5.40 21.81 7.22
N ARG A 106 4.32 22.23 6.54
CA ARG A 106 3.73 23.57 6.72
C ARG A 106 3.24 23.79 8.14
N VAL A 107 2.53 22.80 8.69
CA VAL A 107 2.01 22.84 10.07
C VAL A 107 3.16 22.97 11.07
N ALA A 108 4.19 22.13 10.97
CA ALA A 108 5.35 22.19 11.86
C ALA A 108 6.12 23.52 11.76
N ALA A 109 6.29 24.05 10.54
CA ALA A 109 6.96 25.33 10.33
C ALA A 109 6.19 26.50 10.96
N LEU A 110 4.87 26.59 10.72
CA LEU A 110 4.04 27.66 11.26
C LEU A 110 3.89 27.56 12.79
N GLN A 111 3.68 26.36 13.33
CA GLN A 111 3.63 26.13 14.78
C GLN A 111 4.95 26.53 15.44
N GLY A 112 6.07 26.06 14.91
CA GLY A 112 7.39 26.42 15.43
C GLY A 112 7.69 27.93 15.33
N LEU A 113 7.15 28.62 14.33
CA LEU A 113 7.29 30.07 14.21
C LEU A 113 6.52 30.81 15.31
N VAL A 114 5.30 30.37 15.61
CA VAL A 114 4.46 30.92 16.69
C VAL A 114 5.12 30.68 18.04
N GLU A 115 5.53 29.44 18.33
CA GLU A 115 6.21 29.09 19.59
C GLU A 115 7.49 29.91 19.79
N LEU A 116 8.27 30.10 18.72
CA LEU A 116 9.49 30.89 18.76
C LEU A 116 9.22 32.38 19.01
N ALA A 117 8.15 32.93 18.43
CA ALA A 117 7.74 34.31 18.64
C ALA A 117 7.32 34.53 20.10
N ASP A 118 6.49 33.63 20.64
CA ASP A 118 6.00 33.65 22.02
C ASP A 118 7.14 33.50 23.03
N ALA A 119 8.02 32.51 22.84
CA ALA A 119 9.15 32.25 23.73
C ALA A 119 10.14 33.43 23.81
N ARG A 120 10.24 34.23 22.74
CA ARG A 120 11.12 35.41 22.68
C ARG A 120 10.38 36.71 22.97
N ASN A 121 9.07 36.68 23.19
CA ASN A 121 8.21 37.86 23.33
C ASN A 121 8.43 38.87 22.18
N ILE A 122 8.56 38.36 20.95
CA ILE A 122 8.76 39.17 19.74
C ILE A 122 7.58 39.01 18.79
N HIS A 123 7.24 40.10 18.11
CA HIS A 123 6.15 40.10 17.14
C HIS A 123 6.65 39.79 15.72
N VAL A 124 7.94 40.00 15.45
CA VAL A 124 8.56 39.79 14.14
C VAL A 124 9.80 38.91 14.28
N VAL A 125 9.71 37.68 13.81
CA VAL A 125 10.84 36.74 13.74
C VAL A 125 11.73 37.12 12.56
N ARG A 126 13.00 37.44 12.83
CA ARG A 126 14.00 37.78 11.80
C ARG A 126 14.39 36.56 10.95
N LYS A 127 14.88 36.77 9.73
CA LYS A 127 15.24 35.69 8.78
C LYS A 127 16.21 34.65 9.37
N SER A 128 17.24 35.08 10.10
CA SER A 128 18.21 34.17 10.72
C SER A 128 17.54 33.18 11.69
N LEU A 129 16.59 33.65 12.51
CA LEU A 129 15.83 32.81 13.44
C LEU A 129 14.88 31.86 12.71
N ARG A 130 14.33 32.27 11.57
CA ARG A 130 13.53 31.38 10.71
C ARG A 130 14.39 30.27 10.11
N PHE A 131 15.62 30.58 9.71
CA PHE A 131 16.56 29.57 9.24
C PHE A 131 16.98 28.59 10.35
N GLU A 132 17.24 29.09 11.57
CA GLU A 132 17.52 28.24 12.75
C GLU A 132 16.35 27.30 13.07
N LEU A 133 15.12 27.78 12.95
CA LEU A 133 13.92 26.96 13.12
C LEU A 133 13.84 25.86 12.05
N ILE A 134 14.04 26.20 10.77
CA ILE A 134 14.02 25.22 9.67
C ILE A 134 15.08 24.14 9.89
N ASP A 135 16.29 24.53 10.30
CA ASP A 135 17.40 23.59 10.51
C ASP A 135 17.07 22.60 11.62
N ARG A 136 16.56 23.09 12.76
CA ARG A 136 16.14 22.24 13.89
C ARG A 136 15.03 21.27 13.51
N LEU A 137 13.97 21.76 12.85
CA LEU A 137 12.85 20.91 12.43
C LEU A 137 13.29 19.82 11.44
N HIS A 138 14.26 20.13 10.57
CA HIS A 138 14.83 19.17 9.65
C HIS A 138 15.76 18.14 10.32
N GLU A 139 16.45 18.53 11.39
CA GLU A 139 17.22 17.60 12.22
C GLU A 139 16.31 16.63 13.00
N GLU A 140 15.14 17.10 13.46
CA GLU A 140 14.15 16.29 14.17
C GLU A 140 13.37 15.34 13.23
N ASP A 141 13.06 15.78 12.02
CA ASP A 141 12.34 15.01 11.00
C ASP A 141 13.08 15.03 9.66
N PRO A 142 13.83 13.97 9.30
CA PRO A 142 14.53 13.89 8.02
C PRO A 142 13.61 13.98 6.79
N ASP A 143 12.32 13.65 6.94
CA ASP A 143 11.33 13.78 5.86
C ASP A 143 10.82 15.22 5.72
N PHE A 144 11.18 16.14 6.62
CA PHE A 144 10.78 17.55 6.58
C PHE A 144 11.26 18.25 5.30
N ALA A 145 10.34 18.86 4.57
CA ALA A 145 10.63 19.49 3.28
C ALA A 145 11.13 20.94 3.46
N ILE A 146 12.46 21.13 3.43
CA ILE A 146 13.12 22.45 3.57
C ILE A 146 12.53 23.50 2.61
N SER A 147 12.25 23.12 1.36
CA SER A 147 11.68 24.04 0.37
C SER A 147 10.31 24.58 0.77
N THR A 148 9.43 23.68 1.22
CA THR A 148 8.08 24.01 1.68
C THR A 148 8.14 24.88 2.93
N ALA A 149 9.02 24.56 3.87
CA ALA A 149 9.22 25.39 5.07
C ALA A 149 9.78 26.78 4.75
N CYS A 150 10.72 26.89 3.80
CA CYS A 150 11.25 28.18 3.37
C CYS A 150 10.16 29.07 2.78
N GLU A 151 9.30 28.51 1.92
CA GLU A 151 8.16 29.20 1.33
C GLU A 151 7.21 29.73 2.41
N GLU A 152 6.76 28.85 3.33
CA GLU A 152 5.84 29.22 4.42
C GLU A 152 6.43 30.28 5.37
N LEU A 153 7.73 30.18 5.68
CA LEU A 153 8.41 31.13 6.55
C LEU A 153 8.89 32.39 5.81
N GLY A 154 8.57 32.55 4.52
CA GLY A 154 8.90 33.75 3.75
C GLY A 154 10.41 33.99 3.61
N VAL A 155 11.19 32.92 3.45
CA VAL A 155 12.64 32.96 3.22
C VAL A 155 13.02 32.17 1.97
N SER A 156 14.17 32.47 1.36
CA SER A 156 14.59 31.74 0.15
C SER A 156 15.40 30.49 0.51
N VAL A 157 15.17 29.40 -0.23
CA VAL A 157 15.90 28.13 -0.09
C VAL A 157 17.41 28.33 -0.25
N GLY A 158 17.84 29.06 -1.29
CA GLY A 158 19.25 29.39 -1.47
C GLY A 158 19.82 30.27 -0.35
N GLY A 159 18.99 31.11 0.29
CA GLY A 159 19.38 31.88 1.48
C GLY A 159 19.62 30.99 2.68
N TYR A 160 18.75 30.00 2.90
CA TYR A 160 18.90 29.00 3.96
C TYR A 160 20.21 28.20 3.82
N TYR A 161 20.50 27.63 2.64
CA TYR A 161 21.73 26.86 2.46
C TYR A 161 22.99 27.71 2.57
N ARG A 162 22.99 28.97 2.08
CA ARG A 162 24.12 29.89 2.30
C ARG A 162 24.32 30.21 3.78
N TRP A 163 23.24 30.45 4.51
CA TRP A 163 23.28 30.68 5.96
C TRP A 163 23.78 29.45 6.71
N ARG A 164 23.35 28.24 6.34
CA ARG A 164 23.77 26.98 6.97
C ARG A 164 25.25 26.71 6.75
N ASN A 165 25.74 26.89 5.52
CA ASN A 165 27.16 26.71 5.20
C ASN A 165 28.05 27.71 5.96
N ALA A 166 27.63 28.97 6.09
CA ALA A 166 28.36 29.99 6.84
C ALA A 166 28.37 29.79 8.38
N ARG A 167 27.55 28.86 8.91
CA ARG A 167 27.55 28.46 10.33
C ARG A 167 28.44 27.25 10.63
N GLY A 168 28.82 26.50 9.60
CA GLY A 168 29.65 25.29 9.71
C GLY A 168 31.16 25.53 9.56
N GLU A 169 31.55 26.77 9.23
CA GLU A 169 32.93 27.28 9.29
C GLU A 169 33.20 27.96 10.63
#